data_AF-A0A8T4XUB3-F1
#
_entry.id   AF-A0A8T4XUB3-F1
#
_cell.length_a   1.000
_cell.length_b   1.000
_cell.length_c   1.000
_cell.angle_alpha   90.00
_cell.angle_beta   90.00
_cell.angle_gamma   90.00
#
_symmetry.space_group_name_H-M   'P 1'
#
loop_
_entity.id
_entity.type
_entity.pdbx_description
1 polymer ?
#
loop_
_entity_poly.entity_id
_entity_poly.type
_entity_poly.pdbx_seq_one_letter_code
_entity_poly.pdbx_strand_id
1 'polypeptide(L)'
;MAVVKVDERGRMTIPKELGIRETRTIIIPAGSFFIAIPLPKTPHEKAGGWLATEKDRRELKTLAERAAREDTVKRAKRRKQF
;
A
#
# COMPACT_ATOMS: atom_id res chain seq x y z
N MET A 1 26.11 -5.53 -1.63
CA MET A 1 25.67 -6.63 -2.52
C MET A 1 25.89 -7.93 -1.78
N ALA A 2 24.84 -8.74 -1.58
CA ALA A 2 24.94 -10.03 -0.89
C ALA A 2 24.45 -11.14 -1.82
N VAL A 3 25.24 -12.20 -1.96
CA VAL A 3 24.86 -13.41 -2.70
C VAL A 3 24.28 -14.39 -1.70
N VAL A 4 23.04 -14.85 -1.93
CA VAL A 4 22.35 -15.79 -1.05
C VAL A 4 22.03 -17.08 -1.79
N LYS A 5 22.13 -18.22 -1.09
CA LYS A 5 21.70 -19.51 -1.63
C LYS A 5 20.18 -19.59 -1.59
N VAL A 6 19.59 -20.01 -2.71
CA VAL A 6 18.17 -20.40 -2.78
C VAL A 6 18.11 -21.91 -2.55
N ASP A 7 17.28 -22.35 -1.61
CA ASP A 7 17.10 -23.77 -1.35
C ASP A 7 16.19 -24.44 -2.39
N GLU A 8 16.08 -25.77 -2.33
CA GLU A 8 15.28 -26.56 -3.26
C GLU A 8 13.78 -26.21 -3.24
N ARG A 9 13.31 -25.55 -2.17
CA ARG A 9 11.93 -25.10 -2.02
C ARG A 9 11.74 -23.64 -2.44
N GLY A 10 12.76 -23.01 -3.03
CA GLY A 10 12.72 -21.62 -3.47
C GLY A 10 12.83 -20.58 -2.34
N ARG A 11 13.23 -20.98 -1.13
CA ARG A 11 13.41 -20.05 0.01
C ARG A 11 14.80 -19.44 -0.04
N MET A 12 14.87 -18.14 0.20
CA MET A 12 16.13 -17.41 0.41
C MET A 12 16.14 -16.82 1.82
N THR A 13 17.29 -16.89 2.48
CA THR A 13 17.47 -16.29 3.80
C THR A 13 17.97 -14.86 3.63
N ILE A 14 17.22 -13.89 4.18
CA ILE A 14 17.63 -12.49 4.17
C ILE A 14 18.82 -12.33 5.14
N PRO A 15 19.97 -11.81 4.68
CA PRO A 15 21.12 -11.55 5.53
C PRO A 15 20.78 -10.63 6.72
N LYS A 16 21.38 -10.90 7.88
CA LYS A 16 21.05 -10.19 9.14
C LYS A 16 21.35 -8.69 9.06
N GLU A 17 22.31 -8.31 8.24
CA GLU A 17 22.80 -6.95 8.02
C GLU A 17 21.73 -6.05 7.40
N LEU A 18 20.73 -6.62 6.71
CA LEU A 18 19.62 -5.88 6.13
C LEU A 18 18.54 -5.50 7.16
N GLY A 19 18.59 -6.05 8.38
CA GLY A 19 17.67 -5.68 9.46
C GLY A 19 16.20 -6.08 9.26
N ILE A 20 15.86 -6.77 8.16
CA ILE A 20 14.49 -7.23 7.88
C ILE A 20 14.27 -8.57 8.59
N ARG A 21 13.37 -8.61 9.59
CA ARG A 21 12.99 -9.82 10.31
C ARG A 21 11.48 -9.90 10.49
N GLU A 22 10.94 -11.12 10.42
CA GLU A 22 9.54 -11.44 10.73
C GLU A 22 8.50 -10.48 10.13
N THR A 23 8.71 -10.08 8.88
CA THR A 23 7.87 -9.10 8.21
C THR A 23 7.36 -9.68 6.90
N ARG A 24 6.11 -9.33 6.55
CA ARG A 24 5.53 -9.63 5.24
C ARG A 24 6.19 -8.77 4.19
N THR A 25 6.48 -9.29 3.01
CA THR A 25 7.18 -8.54 1.97
C THR A 25 6.39 -8.59 0.68
N ILE A 26 6.25 -7.44 0.01
CA ILE A 26 5.74 -7.38 -1.36
C ILE A 26 6.91 -7.66 -2.31
N ILE A 27 6.71 -8.58 -3.25
CA ILE A 27 7.66 -8.85 -4.32
C ILE A 27 7.10 -8.25 -5.60
N ILE A 28 7.83 -7.31 -6.19
CA ILE A 28 7.49 -6.69 -7.47
C ILE A 28 8.50 -7.18 -8.51
N PRO A 29 8.08 -7.93 -9.54
CA PRO A 29 8.97 -8.32 -10.63
C PRO A 29 9.36 -7.07 -11.44
N ALA A 30 10.66 -6.89 -11.69
CA ALA A 30 11.23 -5.78 -12.43
C ALA A 30 12.16 -6.29 -13.54
N GLY A 31 11.70 -7.32 -14.27
CA GLY A 31 12.45 -7.96 -15.34
C GLY A 31 13.56 -8.87 -14.81
N SER A 32 14.81 -8.41 -14.86
CA SER A 32 16.00 -9.19 -14.45
C SER A 32 16.20 -9.26 -12.93
N PHE A 33 15.47 -8.45 -12.17
CA PHE A 33 15.48 -8.47 -10.71
C PHE A 33 14.05 -8.33 -10.18
N PHE A 34 13.89 -8.50 -8.87
CA PHE A 34 12.65 -8.20 -8.17
C PHE A 34 12.94 -7.22 -7.04
N ILE A 35 11.96 -6.38 -6.74
CA ILE A 35 12.00 -5.44 -5.62
C ILE A 35 11.22 -6.07 -4.47
N ALA A 36 11.89 -6.19 -3.32
CA ALA A 36 11.31 -6.69 -2.09
C ALA A 36 11.03 -5.51 -1.14
N ILE A 37 9.75 -5.19 -0.90
CA ILE A 37 9.34 -4.10 -0.01
C ILE A 37 8.81 -4.69 1.30
N PRO A 38 9.52 -4.54 2.43
CA PRO A 38 9.04 -5.00 3.73
C PRO A 38 7.82 -4.19 4.17
N LEU A 39 6.75 -4.88 4.54
CA LEU A 39 5.56 -4.29 5.12
C LEU A 39 5.67 -4.26 6.65
N PRO A 40 5.35 -3.11 7.29
CA PRO A 40 5.20 -3.08 8.74
C PRO A 40 4.11 -4.06 9.20
N LYS A 41 4.26 -4.63 10.40
CA LYS A 41 3.26 -5.54 10.99
C LYS A 41 1.88 -4.85 11.07
N THR A 42 1.85 -3.56 11.40
CA THR A 42 0.67 -2.69 11.51
C THR A 42 0.76 -1.48 10.54
N PRO A 43 0.42 -1.64 9.25
CA PRO A 43 0.54 -0.56 8.27
C PRO A 43 -0.29 0.69 8.59
N HIS A 44 -1.47 0.52 9.16
CA HIS A 44 -2.39 1.61 9.48
C HIS A 44 -1.84 2.54 10.58
N GLU A 45 -1.08 2.01 11.55
CA GLU A 45 -0.42 2.84 12.58
C GLU A 45 0.70 3.68 11.97
N LYS A 46 1.49 3.09 11.07
CA LYS A 46 2.55 3.84 10.36
C LYS A 46 2.00 4.84 9.34
N ALA A 47 0.86 4.53 8.72
CA ALA A 47 0.24 5.37 7.70
C ALA A 47 -0.73 6.42 8.28
N GLY A 48 -1.08 6.34 9.56
CA GLY A 48 -2.08 7.22 10.19
C GLY A 48 -1.75 8.71 10.07
N GLY A 49 -0.46 9.07 10.01
CA GLY A 49 0.00 10.45 9.83
C GLY A 49 0.31 10.87 8.38
N TRP A 50 0.06 10.02 7.38
CA TRP A 50 0.40 10.35 5.98
C TRP A 50 -0.51 11.42 5.40
N LEU A 51 -1.76 11.50 5.87
CA LEU A 51 -2.67 12.55 5.48
C LEU A 51 -2.54 13.70 6.47
N ALA A 52 -1.91 14.80 6.05
CA ALA A 52 -1.83 16.01 6.84
C ALA A 52 -3.23 16.65 6.97
N THR A 53 -3.92 16.32 8.06
CA THR A 53 -5.26 16.83 8.33
C THR A 53 -5.55 16.85 9.82
N GLU A 54 -6.27 17.87 10.26
CA GLU A 54 -6.81 17.98 11.62
C GLU A 54 -8.14 17.23 11.77
N LYS A 55 -8.69 16.72 10.65
CA LYS A 55 -10.01 16.09 10.61
C LYS A 55 -9.96 14.66 11.10
N ASP A 56 -10.98 14.28 11.86
CA ASP A 56 -11.11 12.91 12.30
C ASP A 56 -11.55 11.97 11.14
N ARG A 57 -11.48 10.66 11.39
CA ARG A 57 -11.89 9.64 10.43
C ARG A 57 -13.34 9.81 9.96
N ARG A 58 -14.24 10.24 10.83
CA ARG A 58 -15.68 10.37 10.53
C ARG A 58 -15.91 11.56 9.62
N GLU A 59 -15.28 12.70 9.89
CA GLU A 59 -15.32 13.89 9.05
C GLU A 59 -14.75 13.61 7.65
N LEU A 60 -13.60 12.95 7.57
CA LEU A 60 -12.99 12.55 6.29
C LEU A 60 -13.92 11.63 5.50
N LYS A 61 -14.59 10.69 6.18
CA LYS A 61 -15.58 9.81 5.55
C LYS A 61 -16.75 10.61 4.98
N THR A 62 -17.32 11.53 5.76
CA THR A 62 -18.46 12.35 5.30
C THR A 62 -18.08 13.23 4.10
N LEU A 63 -16.88 13.82 4.11
CA LEU A 63 -16.37 14.58 2.98
C LEU A 63 -16.20 13.72 1.72
N ALA A 64 -15.62 12.53 1.87
CA ALA A 64 -15.44 11.59 0.76
C ALA A 64 -16.78 11.14 0.16
N GLU A 65 -17.76 10.79 0.99
CA GLU A 65 -19.10 10.37 0.55
C GLU A 65 -19.83 11.49 -0.19
N ARG A 66 -19.75 12.72 0.33
CA ARG A 66 -20.33 13.90 -0.33
C ARG A 66 -19.70 14.14 -1.70
N ALA A 67 -18.36 14.13 -1.77
CA ALA A 67 -17.63 14.31 -3.02
C ALA A 67 -17.98 13.22 -4.05
N ALA A 68 -18.08 11.96 -3.62
CA ALA A 68 -18.46 10.85 -4.48
C ALA A 68 -19.89 10.99 -5.03
N ARG A 69 -20.84 11.45 -4.20
CA ARG A 69 -22.22 11.69 -4.62
C ARG A 69 -22.30 12.80 -5.67
N GLU A 70 -21.61 13.91 -5.43
CA GLU A 70 -21.57 15.04 -6.37
C GLU A 70 -20.94 14.64 -7.71
N ASP A 71 -19.85 13.87 -7.69
CA ASP A 71 -19.21 13.35 -8.90
C ASP A 71 -20.15 12.41 -9.68
N THR A 72 -20.86 11.53 -8.96
CA THR A 72 -21.85 10.62 -9.56
C THR A 72 -22.94 11.39 -10.31
N VAL A 73 -23.52 12.43 -9.70
CA VAL A 73 -24.53 13.29 -10.35
C VAL A 73 -23.95 14.00 -11.57
N LYS A 74 -22.74 14.56 -11.47
CA LYS A 74 -22.06 15.22 -12.60
C LYS A 74 -21.83 14.25 -13.76
N ARG A 75 -21.39 13.02 -13.48
CA ARG A 75 -21.19 11.98 -14.50
C ARG A 75 -22.50 11.55 -15.15
N ALA A 76 -23.56 11.37 -14.37
CA ALA A 76 -24.88 11.00 -14.89
C ALA A 76 -25.44 12.07 -15.83
N LYS A 77 -25.34 13.36 -15.45
CA LYS A 77 -25.72 14.50 -16.31
C LYS A 77 -24.93 14.53 -17.62
N ARG A 78 -23.61 14.34 -17.59
CA ARG A 78 -22.77 14.27 -18.81
C ARG A 78 -23.19 13.13 -19.74
N ARG A 79 -23.65 12.02 -19.17
CA ARG A 79 -24.10 10.83 -19.92
C ARG A 79 -25.58 10.89 -20.32
N LYS A 80 -26.31 11.97 -19.97
CA LYS A 80 -27.77 12.11 -20.17
C LYS A 80 -28.57 10.94 -19.54
N GLN A 81 -28.09 10.44 -18.41
CA GLN A 81 -28.71 9.33 -17.66
C GLN A 81 -29.58 9.81 -16.49
N PHE A 82 -29.81 11.12 -16.42
CA PHE A 82 -30.56 11.80 -15.36
C PHE A 82 -31.29 13.01 -15.94
#